data_AF-A0A932VYW9-F1
#
_entry.id   AF-A0A932VYW9-F1
#
_cell.length_a   1.000
_cell.length_b   1.000
_cell.length_c   1.000
_cell.angle_alpha   90.00
_cell.angle_beta   90.00
_cell.angle_gamma   90.00
#
_symmetry.space_group_name_H-M   'P 1'
#
loop_
_entity.id
_entity.type
_entity.pdbx_description
1 polymer ?
#
loop_
_entity_poly.entity_id
_entity_poly.type
_entity_poly.pdbx_seq_one_letter_code
_entity_poly.pdbx_strand_id
1 'polypeptide(L)'
;MIVLLWLPIFFGLLTAEEPWPYLEKNFLELQKTKADTSHTFSTWQGLEVDKCASAWLIKRFVDKEAVFKFFPKGDVIHEGRAFDTPDADLRRYQSLSTYESILKKFQIKDPAAVQIGKIVHDIELEYWNKPAEKLVREVKVTIKEILRAANDNHEALEKSFVYFDELYKGLKAESAK
;
A
#
# COMPACT_ATOMS: atom_id res chain seq x y z
N MET A 1 -32.12 -5.08 -31.79
CA MET A 1 -33.33 -4.24 -31.87
C MET A 1 -33.75 -3.92 -30.43
N ILE A 2 -33.55 -2.65 -30.02
CA ILE A 2 -34.34 -1.87 -29.03
C ILE A 2 -34.32 -2.43 -27.58
N VAL A 3 -33.49 -1.94 -26.64
CA VAL A 3 -33.49 -0.64 -25.92
C VAL A 3 -34.75 -0.40 -25.08
N LEU A 4 -34.54 0.22 -23.91
CA LEU A 4 -35.52 0.88 -23.00
C LEU A 4 -35.96 -0.02 -21.83
N LEU A 5 -36.05 0.42 -20.58
CA LEU A 5 -35.85 1.70 -19.90
C LEU A 5 -36.06 1.36 -18.42
N TRP A 6 -35.17 1.76 -17.52
CA TRP A 6 -35.59 2.14 -16.17
C TRP A 6 -34.77 3.36 -15.77
N LEU A 7 -35.34 4.54 -16.07
CA LEU A 7 -35.07 5.78 -15.35
C LEU A 7 -36.22 6.01 -14.35
N PRO A 8 -35.96 6.72 -13.24
CA PRO A 8 -36.76 6.71 -12.02
C PRO A 8 -37.94 7.70 -12.08
N ILE A 9 -39.00 7.40 -11.34
CA ILE A 9 -40.11 8.34 -11.10
C ILE A 9 -39.77 9.18 -9.87
N PHE A 10 -39.62 10.48 -10.09
CA PHE A 10 -39.59 11.54 -9.09
C PHE A 10 -40.98 11.83 -8.53
N PHE A 11 -41.08 12.09 -7.22
CA PHE A 11 -41.84 13.23 -6.69
C PHE A 11 -41.56 13.43 -5.18
N GLY A 12 -41.06 14.61 -4.77
CA GLY A 12 -41.04 15.00 -3.35
C GLY A 12 -40.04 16.10 -2.95
N LEU A 13 -40.44 17.37 -3.11
CA LEU A 13 -40.07 18.59 -2.36
C LEU A 13 -38.66 18.75 -1.73
N LEU A 14 -37.92 19.74 -2.27
CA LEU A 14 -36.94 20.62 -1.60
C LEU A 14 -35.76 19.94 -0.86
N THR A 15 -34.65 19.65 -1.56
CA THR A 15 -33.35 20.37 -1.46
C THR A 15 -32.24 19.55 -2.16
N ALA A 16 -31.43 20.23 -2.98
CA ALA A 16 -30.11 19.83 -3.46
C ALA A 16 -29.91 18.36 -3.91
N GLU A 17 -30.41 18.03 -5.10
CA GLU A 17 -29.91 16.85 -5.83
C GLU A 17 -28.60 17.20 -6.51
N GLU A 18 -27.53 17.08 -5.73
CA GLU A 18 -26.20 17.03 -6.32
C GLU A 18 -26.11 15.74 -7.18
N PRO A 19 -25.75 15.84 -8.47
CA PRO A 19 -25.73 14.69 -9.36
C PRO A 19 -24.78 13.61 -8.83
N TRP A 20 -25.12 12.32 -8.99
CA TRP A 20 -24.36 11.17 -8.47
C TRP A 20 -22.81 11.26 -8.57
N PRO A 21 -22.22 11.75 -9.68
CA PRO A 21 -20.76 11.93 -9.78
C PRO A 21 -20.18 12.97 -8.79
N TYR A 22 -20.98 13.95 -8.37
CA TYR A 22 -20.62 14.97 -7.38
C TYR A 22 -20.62 14.40 -5.97
N LEU A 23 -21.61 13.56 -5.63
CA LEU A 23 -21.66 12.87 -4.33
C LEU A 23 -20.50 11.88 -4.17
N GLU A 24 -20.18 11.10 -5.20
CA GLU A 24 -19.06 10.16 -5.18
C GLU A 24 -17.72 10.89 -5.07
N LYS A 25 -17.53 11.98 -5.83
CA LYS A 25 -16.33 12.81 -5.73
C LYS A 25 -16.18 13.43 -4.34
N ASN A 26 -17.24 13.99 -3.78
CA ASN A 26 -17.23 14.56 -2.42
C ASN A 26 -17.03 13.49 -1.35
N PHE A 27 -17.60 12.30 -1.52
CA PHE A 27 -17.39 11.17 -0.61
C PHE A 27 -15.92 10.71 -0.62
N LEU A 28 -15.33 10.57 -1.81
CA LEU A 28 -13.92 10.26 -1.98
C LEU A 28 -13.02 11.37 -1.43
N GLU A 29 -13.40 12.64 -1.60
CA GLU A 29 -12.65 13.80 -1.10
C GLU A 29 -12.75 13.95 0.43
N LEU A 30 -13.91 13.65 1.02
CA LEU A 30 -14.12 13.57 2.48
C LEU A 30 -13.38 12.38 3.09
N GLN A 31 -13.38 11.21 2.44
CA GLN A 31 -12.55 10.08 2.86
C GLN A 31 -11.06 10.42 2.78
N LYS A 32 -10.64 11.09 1.70
CA LYS A 32 -9.26 11.52 1.50
C LYS A 32 -8.80 12.51 2.56
N THR A 33 -9.59 13.52 2.89
CA THR A 33 -9.27 14.52 3.92
C THR A 33 -9.24 13.93 5.33
N LYS A 34 -10.19 13.06 5.67
CA LYS A 34 -10.20 12.35 6.96
C LYS A 34 -9.00 11.39 7.10
N ALA A 35 -8.62 10.70 6.02
CA ALA A 35 -7.43 9.87 5.95
C ALA A 35 -6.13 10.68 6.00
N ASP A 36 -6.11 11.92 5.49
CA ASP A 36 -4.92 12.79 5.52
C ASP A 36 -4.59 13.31 6.93
N THR A 37 -5.57 13.37 7.84
CA THR A 37 -5.38 13.75 9.25
C THR A 37 -5.19 12.56 10.20
N SER A 38 -5.31 11.33 9.71
CA SER A 38 -5.29 10.12 10.53
C SER A 38 -3.96 9.38 10.35
N HIS A 39 -3.27 9.11 11.45
CA HIS A 39 -2.10 8.22 11.46
C HIS A 39 -2.44 6.75 11.15
N THR A 40 -3.72 6.41 10.95
CA THR A 40 -4.13 5.05 10.58
C THR A 40 -3.95 4.80 9.09
N PHE A 41 -3.24 3.73 8.75
CA PHE A 41 -3.11 3.17 7.42
C PHE A 41 -3.74 1.77 7.39
N SER A 42 -4.45 1.45 6.33
CA SER A 42 -5.24 0.23 6.27
C SER A 42 -4.99 -0.54 4.99
N THR A 43 -5.01 -1.86 5.09
CA THR A 43 -4.85 -2.75 3.94
C THR A 43 -5.68 -4.01 4.15
N TRP A 44 -5.84 -4.82 3.11
CA TRP A 44 -6.30 -6.19 3.28
C TRP A 44 -5.26 -7.08 3.97
N GLN A 45 -5.78 -8.11 4.63
CA GLN A 45 -5.05 -9.29 5.08
C GLN A 45 -4.39 -10.01 3.89
N GLY A 46 -3.43 -10.89 4.20
CA GLY A 46 -2.57 -11.50 3.20
C GLY A 46 -1.37 -10.60 2.95
N LEU A 47 -0.50 -10.50 3.95
CA LEU A 47 0.76 -9.79 3.82
C LEU A 47 1.66 -10.49 2.79
N GLU A 48 2.31 -9.67 1.98
CA GLU A 48 3.30 -10.04 0.97
C GLU A 48 4.52 -9.12 1.13
N VAL A 49 5.57 -9.34 0.34
CA VAL A 49 6.82 -8.57 0.45
C VAL A 49 6.57 -7.08 0.21
N ASP A 50 5.89 -6.72 -0.88
CA ASP A 50 5.53 -5.32 -1.17
C ASP A 50 4.71 -4.67 -0.07
N LYS A 51 3.70 -5.38 0.46
CA LYS A 51 2.83 -4.86 1.51
C LYS A 51 3.61 -4.59 2.81
N CYS A 52 4.49 -5.51 3.21
CA CYS A 52 5.35 -5.34 4.39
C CYS A 52 6.36 -4.20 4.21
N ALA A 53 7.02 -4.16 3.06
CA ALA A 53 7.99 -3.10 2.74
C ALA A 53 7.31 -1.72 2.67
N SER A 54 6.12 -1.65 2.06
CA SER A 54 5.34 -0.42 1.93
C SER A 54 4.94 0.14 3.28
N ALA A 55 4.45 -0.71 4.19
CA ALA A 55 4.14 -0.32 5.55
C ALA A 55 5.39 0.16 6.32
N TRP A 56 6.55 -0.50 6.13
CA TRP A 56 7.80 -0.05 6.72
C TRP A 56 8.20 1.34 6.19
N LEU A 57 8.12 1.55 4.88
CA LEU A 57 8.41 2.83 4.23
C LEU A 57 7.50 3.93 4.77
N ILE A 58 6.21 3.65 4.88
CA ILE A 58 5.23 4.56 5.49
C ILE A 58 5.68 4.93 6.91
N LYS A 59 5.92 3.94 7.76
CA LYS A 59 6.27 4.15 9.18
C LYS A 59 7.59 4.90 9.39
N ARG A 60 8.55 4.79 8.47
CA ARG A 60 9.89 5.38 8.62
C ARG A 60 10.05 6.72 7.90
N PHE A 61 9.39 6.91 6.75
CA PHE A 61 9.62 8.07 5.88
C PHE A 61 8.40 8.96 5.67
N VAL A 62 7.18 8.43 5.86
CA VAL A 62 5.94 9.18 5.60
C VAL A 62 5.33 9.67 6.90
N ASP A 63 5.07 8.76 7.83
CA ASP A 63 4.40 9.04 9.10
C ASP A 63 4.97 8.15 10.21
N LYS A 64 5.71 8.75 11.15
CA LYS A 64 6.33 8.04 12.27
C LYS A 64 5.31 7.54 13.29
N GLU A 65 4.13 8.13 13.32
CA GLU A 65 3.04 7.76 14.21
C GLU A 65 2.10 6.72 13.57
N ALA A 66 2.39 6.30 12.32
CA ALA A 66 1.53 5.38 11.57
C ALA A 66 1.13 4.12 12.35
N VAL A 67 -0.16 3.81 12.36
CA VAL A 67 -0.76 2.59 12.91
C VAL A 67 -1.41 1.82 11.77
N PHE A 68 -1.23 0.50 11.75
CA PHE A 68 -1.71 -0.34 10.65
C PHE A 68 -2.95 -1.13 11.05
N LYS A 69 -3.98 -1.13 10.20
CA LYS A 69 -5.18 -1.95 10.35
C LYS A 69 -5.36 -2.90 9.16
N PHE A 70 -5.91 -4.08 9.45
CA PHE A 70 -6.09 -5.14 8.48
C PHE A 70 -7.55 -5.51 8.33
N PHE A 71 -8.04 -5.50 7.09
CA PHE A 71 -9.40 -5.88 6.71
C PHE A 71 -9.39 -7.22 5.96
N PRO A 72 -10.44 -8.03 6.01
CA PRO A 72 -10.54 -9.21 5.15
C PRO A 72 -10.33 -8.85 3.68
N LYS A 73 -9.74 -9.78 2.92
CA LYS A 73 -9.43 -9.53 1.50
C LYS A 73 -10.72 -9.35 0.71
N GLY A 74 -10.85 -8.21 0.02
CA GLY A 74 -12.03 -7.84 -0.75
C GLY A 74 -13.00 -6.90 -0.01
N ASP A 75 -12.82 -6.70 1.31
CA ASP A 75 -13.71 -5.84 2.09
C ASP A 75 -13.43 -4.35 1.87
N VAL A 76 -14.47 -3.53 2.10
CA VAL A 76 -14.35 -2.07 2.05
C VAL A 76 -13.52 -1.58 3.24
N ILE A 77 -12.41 -0.91 2.93
CA ILE A 77 -11.61 -0.18 3.91
C ILE A 77 -12.33 1.13 4.22
N HIS A 78 -12.89 1.23 5.43
CA HIS A 78 -13.68 2.39 5.87
C HIS A 78 -12.97 3.22 6.96
N GLU A 79 -11.75 2.85 7.32
CA GLU A 79 -10.95 3.52 8.33
C GLU A 79 -9.50 3.65 7.87
N GLY A 80 -8.90 4.82 8.08
CA GLY A 80 -7.52 5.09 7.73
C GLY A 80 -7.27 5.23 6.23
N ARG A 81 -6.03 5.56 5.87
CA ARG A 81 -5.59 5.65 4.48
C ARG A 81 -5.33 4.27 3.92
N ALA A 82 -6.09 3.87 2.91
CA ALA A 82 -5.89 2.58 2.26
C ALA A 82 -4.54 2.53 1.52
N PHE A 83 -3.85 1.39 1.59
CA PHE A 83 -2.68 1.10 0.76
C PHE A 83 -2.68 -0.35 0.28
N ASP A 84 -2.02 -0.60 -0.85
CA ASP A 84 -1.86 -1.91 -1.48
C ASP A 84 -3.18 -2.68 -1.66
N THR A 85 -4.22 -1.95 -2.06
CA THR A 85 -5.53 -2.47 -2.51
C THR A 85 -5.94 -1.80 -3.82
N PRO A 86 -6.86 -2.39 -4.61
CA PRO A 86 -7.25 -1.85 -5.92
C PRO A 86 -7.71 -0.39 -5.88
N ASP A 87 -8.47 0.02 -4.85
CA ASP A 87 -9.03 1.36 -4.75
C ASP A 87 -8.17 2.35 -3.94
N ALA A 88 -7.05 1.88 -3.38
CA ALA A 88 -6.16 2.72 -2.59
C ALA A 88 -5.46 3.79 -3.45
N ASP A 89 -5.19 4.95 -2.86
CA ASP A 89 -4.38 5.99 -3.49
C ASP A 89 -2.86 5.72 -3.36
N LEU A 90 -2.48 4.79 -2.49
CA LEU A 90 -1.15 4.18 -2.33
C LEU A 90 -1.20 2.73 -2.80
N ARG A 91 -1.21 2.51 -4.11
CA ARG A 91 -1.33 1.18 -4.72
C ARG A 91 -0.29 0.97 -5.81
N ARG A 92 -0.20 -0.26 -6.33
CA ARG A 92 0.52 -0.56 -7.57
C ARG A 92 0.00 0.31 -8.70
N TYR A 93 0.93 0.87 -9.48
CA TYR A 93 0.59 1.76 -10.58
C TYR A 93 1.44 1.45 -11.79
N GLN A 94 0.80 1.02 -12.88
CA GLN A 94 1.49 0.59 -14.11
C GLN A 94 2.51 -0.52 -13.81
N SER A 95 3.80 -0.27 -14.05
CA SER A 95 4.89 -1.20 -13.76
C SER A 95 5.53 -0.97 -12.39
N LEU A 96 4.95 -0.16 -11.52
CA LEU A 96 5.49 0.11 -10.18
C LEU A 96 4.79 -0.75 -9.13
N SER A 97 5.59 -1.31 -8.23
CA SER A 97 5.12 -1.85 -6.95
C SER A 97 4.42 -0.76 -6.13
N THR A 98 3.68 -1.15 -5.08
CA THR A 98 3.08 -0.18 -4.15
C THR A 98 4.18 0.60 -3.45
N TYR A 99 5.28 -0.06 -3.06
CA TYR A 99 6.45 0.58 -2.46
C TYR A 99 7.02 1.70 -3.34
N GLU A 100 7.26 1.42 -4.62
CA GLU A 100 7.77 2.43 -5.56
C GLU A 100 6.77 3.56 -5.81
N SER A 101 5.48 3.24 -5.81
CA SER A 101 4.42 4.23 -5.94
C SER A 101 4.41 5.18 -4.74
N ILE A 102 4.67 4.69 -3.52
CA ILE A 102 4.85 5.48 -2.30
C ILE A 102 6.12 6.34 -2.39
N LEU A 103 7.27 5.77 -2.78
CA LEU A 103 8.51 6.54 -2.98
C LEU A 103 8.27 7.74 -3.91
N LYS A 104 7.62 7.49 -5.06
CA LYS A 104 7.33 8.50 -6.07
C LYS A 104 6.38 9.57 -5.53
N LYS A 105 5.29 9.17 -4.88
CA LYS A 105 4.27 10.10 -4.38
C LYS A 105 4.80 11.04 -3.30
N PHE A 106 5.60 10.52 -2.37
CA PHE A 106 6.17 11.30 -1.27
C PHE A 106 7.57 11.86 -1.58
N GLN A 107 8.04 11.72 -2.83
CA GLN A 107 9.33 12.23 -3.30
C GLN A 107 10.52 11.76 -2.43
N ILE A 108 10.47 10.53 -1.93
CA ILE A 108 11.50 9.93 -1.10
C ILE A 108 12.69 9.54 -2.01
N LYS A 109 13.83 10.18 -1.81
CA LYS A 109 15.05 10.02 -2.62
C LYS A 109 16.24 9.40 -1.87
N ASP A 110 16.01 8.90 -0.66
CA ASP A 110 17.07 8.23 0.11
C ASP A 110 17.59 7.02 -0.69
N PRO A 111 18.90 6.93 -0.99
CA PRO A 111 19.45 5.90 -1.86
C PRO A 111 19.17 4.48 -1.39
N ALA A 112 19.23 4.22 -0.09
CA ALA A 112 18.98 2.89 0.48
C ALA A 112 17.48 2.55 0.40
N ALA A 113 16.59 3.51 0.67
CA ALA A 113 15.15 3.32 0.48
C ALA A 113 14.80 3.04 -1.00
N VAL A 114 15.46 3.71 -1.94
CA VAL A 114 15.29 3.47 -3.38
C VAL A 114 15.80 2.09 -3.78
N GLN A 115 16.91 1.62 -3.22
CA GLN A 115 17.46 0.30 -3.50
C GLN A 115 16.55 -0.82 -2.97
N ILE A 116 15.96 -0.66 -1.77
CA ILE A 116 14.90 -1.57 -1.28
C ILE A 116 13.74 -1.62 -2.28
N GLY A 117 13.35 -0.48 -2.85
CA GLY A 117 12.28 -0.44 -3.86
C GLY A 117 12.58 -1.28 -5.10
N LYS A 118 13.83 -1.27 -5.58
CA LYS A 118 14.26 -2.14 -6.68
C LYS A 118 14.20 -3.62 -6.31
N ILE A 119 14.62 -3.97 -5.08
CA ILE A 119 14.55 -5.35 -4.60
C ILE A 119 13.10 -5.82 -4.52
N VAL A 120 12.20 -5.00 -3.97
CA VAL A 120 10.76 -5.29 -3.90
C VAL A 120 10.18 -5.45 -5.30
N HIS A 121 10.49 -4.53 -6.22
CA HIS A 121 10.06 -4.60 -7.61
C HIS A 121 10.43 -5.93 -8.28
N ASP A 122 11.69 -6.37 -8.12
CA ASP A 122 12.18 -7.62 -8.70
C ASP A 122 11.49 -8.86 -8.10
N ILE A 123 11.12 -8.81 -6.82
CA ILE A 123 10.36 -9.87 -6.16
C ILE A 123 8.93 -9.96 -6.70
N GLU A 124 8.32 -8.81 -6.95
CA GLU A 124 6.89 -8.67 -7.24
C GLU A 124 6.52 -8.86 -8.71
N LEU A 125 7.38 -8.42 -9.63
CA LEU A 125 7.11 -8.54 -11.06
C LEU A 125 7.67 -9.82 -11.67
N GLU A 126 8.32 -10.68 -10.86
CA GLU A 126 8.95 -11.95 -11.25
C GLU A 126 9.44 -11.91 -12.70
N TYR A 127 10.41 -11.01 -12.99
CA TYR A 127 10.92 -10.83 -14.35
C TYR A 127 11.36 -12.18 -14.93
N TRP A 128 10.62 -12.63 -15.95
CA TRP A 128 10.83 -13.88 -16.65
C TRP A 128 12.32 -14.14 -16.93
N ASN A 129 12.80 -15.31 -16.48
CA ASN A 129 14.08 -15.93 -16.83
C ASN A 129 15.41 -15.24 -16.43
N LYS A 130 15.41 -14.27 -15.51
CA LYS A 130 16.68 -13.84 -14.88
C LYS A 130 16.88 -14.54 -13.53
N PRO A 131 18.07 -15.12 -13.26
CA PRO A 131 18.39 -15.55 -11.91
C PRO A 131 18.29 -14.32 -10.99
N ALA A 132 17.37 -14.35 -10.04
CA ALA A 132 17.26 -13.29 -9.04
C ALA A 132 18.63 -13.10 -8.36
N GLU A 133 19.00 -11.87 -8.03
CA GLU A 133 20.21 -11.64 -7.26
C GLU A 133 20.13 -12.34 -5.90
N LYS A 134 21.29 -12.63 -5.29
CA LYS A 134 21.34 -13.31 -3.97
C LYS A 134 20.49 -12.57 -2.93
N LEU A 135 20.64 -11.25 -2.87
CA LEU A 135 19.89 -10.40 -1.93
C LEU A 135 18.38 -10.42 -2.19
N VAL A 136 17.95 -10.39 -3.46
CA VAL A 136 16.53 -10.48 -3.85
C VAL A 136 15.91 -11.79 -3.35
N ARG A 137 16.61 -12.92 -3.53
CA ARG A 137 16.17 -14.22 -2.99
C ARG A 137 16.11 -14.23 -1.48
N GLU A 138 17.12 -13.68 -0.81
CA GLU A 138 17.19 -13.62 0.65
C GLU A 138 16.01 -12.83 1.22
N VAL A 139 15.74 -11.62 0.71
CA VAL A 139 14.58 -10.82 1.12
C VAL A 139 13.28 -11.58 0.93
N LYS A 140 13.07 -12.21 -0.23
CA LYS A 140 11.87 -12.99 -0.51
C LYS A 140 11.69 -14.16 0.45
N VAL A 141 12.76 -14.90 0.75
CA VAL A 141 12.72 -16.06 1.66
C VAL A 141 12.49 -15.61 3.09
N THR A 142 13.27 -14.66 3.59
CA THR A 142 13.19 -14.21 4.99
C THR A 142 11.83 -13.61 5.31
N ILE A 143 11.28 -12.74 4.45
CA ILE A 143 9.93 -12.22 4.68
C ILE A 143 8.90 -13.35 4.66
N LYS A 144 8.96 -14.29 3.71
CA LYS A 144 8.04 -15.44 3.70
C LYS A 144 8.14 -16.31 4.95
N GLU A 145 9.33 -16.46 5.53
CA GLU A 145 9.52 -17.18 6.80
C GLU A 145 8.92 -16.42 7.98
N ILE A 146 9.15 -15.10 8.05
CA ILE A 146 8.53 -14.22 9.04
C ILE A 146 7.00 -14.33 8.99
N LEU A 147 6.41 -14.24 7.80
CA LEU A 147 4.97 -14.32 7.61
C LEU A 147 4.39 -15.68 8.01
N ARG A 148 5.12 -16.78 7.79
CA ARG A 148 4.70 -18.13 8.19
C ARG A 148 4.81 -18.39 9.69
N ALA A 149 5.77 -17.76 10.35
CA ALA A 149 6.08 -17.99 11.75
C ALA A 149 5.30 -17.06 12.71
N ALA A 150 4.70 -16.00 12.21
CA ALA A 150 3.91 -15.06 13.01
C ALA A 150 2.51 -15.62 13.33
N ASN A 151 1.97 -15.24 14.49
CA ASN A 151 0.64 -15.65 14.93
C ASN A 151 -0.47 -14.82 14.24
N ASP A 152 -0.18 -13.55 13.91
CA ASP A 152 -1.11 -12.64 13.24
C ASP A 152 -0.38 -11.62 12.35
N ASN A 153 -1.17 -10.79 11.64
CA ASN A 153 -0.63 -9.78 10.73
C ASN A 153 0.16 -8.67 11.45
N HIS A 154 -0.16 -8.36 12.71
CA HIS A 154 0.56 -7.32 13.45
C HIS A 154 1.96 -7.80 13.81
N GLU A 155 2.07 -9.01 14.37
CA GLU A 155 3.37 -9.62 14.70
C GLU A 155 4.21 -9.82 13.43
N ALA A 156 3.59 -10.28 12.35
CA ALA A 156 4.25 -10.44 11.05
C ALA A 156 4.83 -9.12 10.54
N LEU A 157 4.08 -8.03 10.69
CA LEU A 157 4.49 -6.70 10.26
C LEU A 157 5.61 -6.14 11.15
N GLU A 158 5.52 -6.29 12.47
CA GLU A 158 6.55 -5.86 13.42
C GLU A 158 7.89 -6.56 13.16
N LYS A 159 7.87 -7.88 12.97
CA LYS A 159 9.07 -8.66 12.60
C LYS A 159 9.63 -8.24 11.25
N SER A 160 8.76 -7.96 10.28
CA SER A 160 9.18 -7.43 8.98
C SER A 160 9.84 -6.05 9.11
N PHE A 161 9.36 -5.20 10.01
CA PHE A 161 9.97 -3.88 10.25
C PHE A 161 11.39 -3.98 10.80
N VAL A 162 11.63 -4.91 11.72
CA VAL A 162 12.99 -5.17 12.23
C VAL A 162 13.91 -5.58 11.08
N TYR A 163 13.46 -6.52 10.24
CA TYR A 163 14.22 -6.96 9.08
C TYR A 163 14.53 -5.82 8.10
N PHE A 164 13.53 -5.00 7.75
CA PHE A 164 13.74 -3.88 6.83
C PHE A 164 14.61 -2.75 7.45
N ASP A 165 14.57 -2.55 8.77
CA ASP A 165 15.49 -1.63 9.45
C ASP A 165 16.95 -2.10 9.33
N GLU A 166 17.21 -3.40 9.45
CA GLU A 166 18.55 -3.98 9.28
C GLU A 166 19.02 -3.91 7.83
N LEU A 167 18.15 -4.31 6.89
CA LEU A 167 18.43 -4.22 5.46
C LEU A 167 18.76 -2.77 5.06
N TYR A 168 17.95 -1.81 5.51
CA TYR A 168 18.17 -0.39 5.26
C TYR A 168 19.52 0.09 5.80
N LYS A 169 19.87 -0.26 7.05
CA LYS A 169 21.17 0.09 7.65
C LYS A 169 22.33 -0.47 6.83
N GLY A 170 22.24 -1.72 6.40
CA GLY A 170 23.26 -2.37 5.57
C GLY A 170 23.47 -1.64 4.25
N LEU A 171 22.40 -1.43 3.50
CA LEU A 171 22.44 -0.73 2.20
C LEU A 171 22.93 0.72 2.34
N LYS A 172 22.53 1.41 3.41
CA LYS A 172 22.98 2.77 3.69
C LYS A 172 24.49 2.84 3.94
N ALA A 173 25.03 1.88 4.71
CA ALA A 173 26.47 1.79 4.97
C ALA A 173 27.28 1.46 3.71
N GLU A 174 26.72 0.68 2.78
CA GLU A 174 27.33 0.41 1.48
C GLU A 174 27.35 1.64 0.57
N SER A 175 26.25 2.42 0.54
CA SER A 175 26.15 3.63 -0.28
C SER A 175 27.04 4.79 0.18
N ALA A 176 27.57 4.72 1.40
CA ALA A 176 28.45 5.73 1.98
C ALA A 176 29.95 5.45 1.75
N LYS A 177 30.30 4.31 1.14
CA LYS A 177 31.66 3.94 0.73
C LYS A 177 31.94 4.44 -0.69
#